data_AF-A0A2J8TIJ4-F1
#
_entry.id   AF-A0A2J8TIJ4-F1
#
_cell.length_a   1.000
_cell.length_b   1.000
_cell.length_c   1.000
_cell.angle_alpha   90.00
_cell.angle_beta   90.00
_cell.angle_gamma   90.00
#
_symmetry.space_group_name_H-M   'P 1'
#
loop_
_entity.id
_entity.type
_entity.pdbx_description
1 polymer ?
#
loop_
_entity_poly.entity_id
_entity_poly.type
_entity_poly.pdbx_seq_one_letter_code
_entity_poly.pdbx_strand_id
1 'polypeptide(L)'
;LPAEDEVLLQKLREESRAVFLQRKSRELLDNEELQTPPMIGEEAMINYENFLKVGEKAGAKCKQFFTAKVFAKLLHTDSYGRISIMQFFNYVMRKVWLHQTRIGLSLYDVAGQGYLRESDLENYILELIPTLPQLDGLEKSFYSFYVCTAVRKFFFFLDPLRTGKIKIQDILACSFLDDLLELRDEELSKESQETNWFSAPSALRVYGQYLNLDKDHNGMLSKEE
;
A
#
# COMPACT_ATOMS: atom_id res chain seq x y z
N LEU A 1 12.20 -0.15 -24.57
CA LEU A 1 11.21 0.92 -24.34
C LEU A 1 11.19 1.77 -25.59
N PRO A 2 10.04 2.34 -26.00
CA PRO A 2 10.05 3.35 -27.06
C PRO A 2 11.06 4.44 -26.72
N ALA A 3 11.74 4.99 -27.72
CA ALA A 3 12.68 6.09 -27.51
C ALA A 3 11.92 7.37 -27.08
N GLU A 4 12.63 8.34 -26.49
CA GLU A 4 12.00 9.56 -25.95
C GLU A 4 11.24 10.37 -27.01
N ASP A 5 11.70 10.31 -28.25
CA ASP A 5 11.13 10.96 -29.44
C ASP A 5 9.92 10.21 -30.03
N GLU A 6 9.70 8.96 -29.65
CA GLU A 6 8.57 8.12 -30.12
C GLU A 6 7.28 8.38 -29.31
N VAL A 7 6.82 9.64 -29.28
CA VAL A 7 5.70 10.10 -28.44
C VAL A 7 4.42 9.26 -28.62
N LEU A 8 4.09 8.86 -29.85
CA LEU A 8 2.89 8.07 -30.12
C LEU A 8 2.97 6.66 -29.53
N LEU A 9 4.15 6.02 -29.58
CA LEU A 9 4.37 4.70 -29.00
C LEU A 9 4.37 4.75 -27.46
N GLN A 10 4.89 5.83 -26.86
CA GLN A 10 4.80 6.05 -25.43
C GLN A 10 3.35 6.19 -24.98
N LYS A 11 2.57 7.06 -25.63
CA LYS A 11 1.15 7.25 -25.31
C LYS A 11 0.33 5.97 -25.48
N LEU A 12 0.58 5.21 -26.54
CA LEU A 12 -0.08 3.91 -26.75
C LEU A 12 0.25 2.92 -25.62
N ARG A 13 1.52 2.89 -25.19
CA ARG A 13 1.96 2.05 -24.06
C ARG A 13 1.26 2.46 -22.77
N GLU A 14 1.25 3.76 -22.46
CA GLU A 14 0.59 4.30 -21.26
C GLU A 14 -0.90 3.95 -21.24
N GLU A 15 -1.62 4.20 -22.34
CA GLU A 15 -3.05 3.90 -22.46
C GLU A 15 -3.31 2.39 -22.33
N SER A 16 -2.52 1.55 -23.01
CA SER A 16 -2.66 0.09 -22.92
C SER A 16 -2.44 -0.41 -21.48
N ARG A 17 -1.52 0.21 -20.74
CA ARG A 17 -1.23 -0.11 -19.34
C ARG A 17 -2.38 0.33 -18.44
N ALA A 18 -2.89 1.55 -18.62
CA ALA A 18 -4.02 2.08 -17.87
C ALA A 18 -5.26 1.19 -18.04
N VAL A 19 -5.60 0.81 -19.27
CA VAL A 19 -6.72 -0.10 -19.57
C VAL A 19 -6.50 -1.48 -18.96
N PHE A 20 -5.27 -2.02 -19.03
CA PHE A 20 -4.93 -3.29 -18.39
C PHE A 20 -5.12 -3.26 -16.87
N LEU A 21 -4.59 -2.21 -16.21
CA LEU A 21 -4.71 -2.03 -14.76
C LEU A 21 -6.18 -1.82 -14.34
N GLN A 22 -6.94 -1.05 -15.12
CA GLN A 22 -8.38 -0.86 -14.87
C GLN A 22 -9.15 -2.19 -14.99
N ARG A 23 -8.84 -3.00 -16.00
CA ARG A 23 -9.42 -4.34 -16.13
C ARG A 23 -9.08 -5.21 -14.91
N LYS A 24 -7.81 -5.20 -14.47
CA LYS A 24 -7.39 -5.93 -13.26
C LYS A 24 -8.08 -5.43 -12.00
N SER A 25 -8.30 -4.12 -11.87
CA SER A 25 -9.06 -3.55 -10.76
C SER A 25 -10.51 -4.05 -10.72
N ARG A 26 -11.16 -4.18 -11.88
CA ARG A 26 -12.55 -4.68 -11.98
C ARG A 26 -12.69 -6.17 -11.65
N GLU A 27 -11.61 -6.95 -11.76
CA GLU A 27 -11.57 -8.35 -11.38
C GLU A 27 -11.51 -8.53 -9.83
N LEU A 28 -11.19 -7.48 -9.07
CA LEU A 28 -11.12 -7.51 -7.61
C LEU A 28 -12.47 -7.25 -6.96
N LEU A 29 -12.62 -7.78 -5.74
CA LEU A 29 -13.76 -7.49 -4.89
C LEU A 29 -13.78 -6.00 -4.54
N ASP A 30 -14.95 -5.38 -4.62
CA ASP A 30 -15.15 -4.00 -4.19
C ASP A 30 -15.56 -3.92 -2.70
N ASN A 31 -15.68 -2.71 -2.18
CA ASN A 31 -15.99 -2.50 -0.76
C ASN A 31 -17.40 -2.98 -0.38
N GLU A 32 -18.35 -3.04 -1.32
CA GLU A 32 -19.70 -3.56 -1.06
C GLU A 32 -19.68 -5.10 -0.99
N GLU A 33 -18.85 -5.74 -1.81
CA GLU A 33 -18.62 -7.18 -1.80
C GLU A 33 -17.77 -7.65 -0.60
N LEU A 34 -16.95 -6.76 -0.04
CA LEU A 34 -16.07 -7.01 1.12
C LEU A 34 -16.73 -6.70 2.48
N GLN A 35 -18.06 -6.69 2.56
CA GLN A 35 -18.75 -6.47 3.84
C GLN A 35 -18.33 -7.50 4.89
N THR A 36 -18.19 -7.03 6.13
CA THR A 36 -17.87 -7.89 7.26
C THR A 36 -18.89 -9.02 7.34
N PRO A 37 -18.45 -10.27 7.61
CA PRO A 37 -19.39 -11.35 7.84
C PRO A 37 -20.37 -10.89 8.92
N PRO A 38 -21.69 -11.09 8.76
CA PRO A 38 -22.62 -10.87 9.86
C PRO A 38 -22.06 -11.59 11.09
N MET A 39 -22.21 -11.00 12.28
CA MET A 39 -21.66 -11.52 13.56
C MET A 39 -22.26 -12.89 13.93
N ILE A 40 -21.96 -13.89 13.13
CA ILE A 40 -21.95 -15.30 13.46
C ILE A 40 -20.71 -15.39 14.35
N GLY A 41 -20.91 -15.69 15.64
CA GLY A 41 -19.93 -15.45 16.71
C GLY A 41 -18.47 -15.82 16.39
N GLU A 42 -17.53 -15.27 17.16
CA GLU A 42 -16.07 -15.34 16.92
C GLU A 42 -15.52 -16.76 16.64
N GLU A 43 -16.25 -17.80 17.01
CA GLU A 43 -15.94 -19.22 16.81
C GLU A 43 -16.63 -19.87 15.58
N ALA A 44 -17.11 -19.09 14.61
CA ALA A 44 -17.76 -19.65 13.44
C ALA A 44 -16.76 -20.47 12.59
N MET A 45 -16.95 -21.79 12.57
CA MET A 45 -16.06 -22.74 11.88
C MET A 45 -16.76 -23.39 10.68
N ILE A 46 -16.01 -23.68 9.61
CA ILE A 46 -16.53 -24.32 8.40
C ILE A 46 -15.66 -25.52 7.99
N ASN A 47 -16.29 -26.66 7.71
CA ASN A 47 -15.60 -27.84 7.16
C ASN A 47 -15.41 -27.70 5.64
N TYR A 48 -14.61 -28.58 5.05
CA TYR A 48 -14.29 -28.50 3.62
C TYR A 48 -15.51 -28.66 2.70
N GLU A 49 -16.47 -29.53 3.05
CA GLU A 49 -17.68 -29.72 2.26
C GLU A 49 -18.54 -28.46 2.21
N ASN A 50 -18.78 -27.82 3.36
CA ASN A 50 -19.52 -26.57 3.43
C ASN A 50 -18.75 -25.41 2.80
N PHE A 51 -17.42 -25.40 2.91
CA PHE A 51 -16.57 -24.42 2.24
C PHE A 51 -16.76 -24.45 0.72
N LEU A 52 -16.82 -25.64 0.11
CA LEU A 52 -17.13 -25.77 -1.31
C LEU A 52 -18.57 -25.34 -1.64
N LYS A 53 -19.56 -25.73 -0.82
CA LYS A 53 -20.97 -25.31 -1.00
C LYS A 53 -21.13 -23.79 -0.95
N VAL A 54 -20.39 -23.10 -0.09
CA VAL A 54 -20.37 -21.63 -0.03
C VAL A 54 -19.68 -21.06 -1.27
N GLY A 55 -18.56 -21.65 -1.70
CA GLY A 55 -17.84 -21.23 -2.90
C GLY A 55 -18.69 -21.30 -4.18
N GLU A 56 -19.59 -22.29 -4.30
CA GLU A 56 -20.53 -22.38 -5.43
C GLU A 56 -21.59 -21.27 -5.44
N LYS A 57 -21.99 -20.82 -4.24
CA LYS A 57 -22.95 -19.71 -4.08
C LYS A 57 -22.28 -18.34 -4.11
N ALA A 58 -20.96 -18.28 -3.97
CA ALA A 58 -20.21 -17.03 -3.95
C ALA A 58 -20.13 -16.40 -5.35
N GLY A 59 -20.00 -15.07 -5.38
CA GLY A 59 -19.80 -14.32 -6.62
C GLY A 59 -18.57 -14.79 -7.41
N ALA A 60 -18.56 -14.54 -8.72
CA ALA A 60 -17.49 -15.02 -9.61
C ALA A 60 -16.08 -14.60 -9.15
N LYS A 61 -15.94 -13.38 -8.61
CA LYS A 61 -14.68 -12.83 -8.08
C LYS A 61 -14.19 -13.56 -6.83
N CYS A 62 -15.10 -14.12 -6.03
CA CYS A 62 -14.78 -14.85 -4.80
C CYS A 62 -14.27 -16.27 -5.07
N LYS A 63 -14.65 -16.87 -6.21
CA LYS A 63 -14.35 -18.29 -6.50
C LYS A 63 -12.87 -18.64 -6.43
N GLN A 64 -11.98 -17.71 -6.79
CA GLN A 64 -10.53 -17.89 -6.70
C GLN A 64 -10.00 -18.14 -5.27
N PHE A 65 -10.76 -17.76 -4.23
CA PHE A 65 -10.40 -17.98 -2.83
C PHE A 65 -10.90 -19.33 -2.30
N PHE A 66 -11.93 -19.91 -2.91
CA PHE A 66 -12.51 -21.20 -2.51
C PHE A 66 -11.77 -22.39 -3.13
N THR A 67 -10.48 -22.54 -2.81
CA THR A 67 -9.64 -23.63 -3.32
C THR A 67 -9.17 -24.56 -2.19
N ALA A 68 -8.89 -25.82 -2.53
CA ALA A 68 -8.30 -26.78 -1.59
C ALA A 68 -6.99 -26.26 -0.97
N LYS A 69 -6.17 -25.54 -1.76
CA LYS A 69 -4.91 -24.95 -1.30
C LYS A 69 -5.12 -23.87 -0.24
N VAL A 70 -6.13 -23.00 -0.42
CA VAL A 70 -6.47 -21.98 0.57
C VAL A 70 -7.01 -22.61 1.84
N PHE A 71 -7.93 -23.58 1.71
CA PHE A 71 -8.46 -24.31 2.86
C PHE A 71 -7.35 -24.99 3.67
N ALA A 72 -6.47 -25.75 3.01
CA ALA A 72 -5.36 -26.43 3.65
C ALA A 72 -4.37 -25.46 4.31
N LYS A 73 -4.18 -24.25 3.73
CA LYS A 73 -3.32 -23.23 4.33
C LYS A 73 -3.89 -22.66 5.63
N LEU A 74 -5.23 -22.57 5.74
CA LEU A 74 -5.92 -22.03 6.91
C LEU A 74 -6.30 -23.11 7.93
N LEU A 75 -6.16 -24.39 7.56
CA LEU A 75 -6.40 -25.51 8.43
C LEU A 75 -5.25 -25.63 9.44
N HIS A 76 -5.48 -25.09 10.63
CA HIS A 76 -4.54 -25.18 11.74
C HIS A 76 -5.16 -25.94 12.90
N THR A 77 -4.56 -27.10 13.22
CA THR A 77 -4.72 -27.84 14.50
C THR A 77 -6.15 -28.24 14.93
N ASP A 78 -7.18 -27.96 14.14
CA ASP A 78 -8.56 -28.35 14.45
C ASP A 78 -8.76 -29.86 14.21
N SER A 79 -9.03 -30.58 15.29
CA SER A 79 -9.28 -32.03 15.30
C SER A 79 -10.48 -32.44 14.43
N TYR A 80 -11.36 -31.50 14.10
CA TYR A 80 -12.57 -31.71 13.31
C TYR A 80 -12.41 -31.33 11.83
N GLY A 81 -11.22 -30.91 11.39
CA GLY A 81 -10.95 -30.60 9.99
C GLY A 81 -11.65 -29.33 9.47
N ARG A 82 -11.86 -28.33 10.33
CA ARG A 82 -12.53 -27.07 10.02
C ARG A 82 -11.58 -25.88 10.08
N ILE A 83 -11.95 -24.80 9.38
CA ILE A 83 -11.24 -23.52 9.43
C ILE A 83 -12.15 -22.44 10.03
N SER A 84 -11.55 -21.42 10.64
CA SER A 84 -12.29 -20.23 11.10
C SER A 84 -12.76 -19.41 9.91
N ILE A 85 -14.06 -19.09 9.89
CA ILE A 85 -14.66 -18.21 8.88
C ILE A 85 -14.02 -16.82 8.95
N MET A 86 -13.74 -16.31 10.16
CA MET A 86 -13.08 -15.02 10.35
C MET A 86 -11.65 -15.04 9.78
N GLN A 87 -10.88 -16.11 10.02
CA GLN A 87 -9.54 -16.22 9.44
C GLN A 87 -9.56 -16.30 7.91
N PHE A 88 -10.54 -17.00 7.33
CA PHE A 88 -10.74 -17.02 5.88
C PHE A 88 -11.11 -15.65 5.34
N PHE A 89 -12.03 -14.94 5.99
CA PHE A 89 -12.41 -13.58 5.61
C PHE A 89 -11.20 -12.63 5.65
N ASN A 90 -10.44 -12.63 6.74
CA ASN A 90 -9.21 -11.83 6.87
C ASN A 90 -8.16 -12.19 5.80
N TYR A 91 -8.04 -13.47 5.44
CA TYR A 91 -7.19 -13.90 4.34
C TYR A 91 -7.62 -13.30 3.00
N VAL A 92 -8.93 -13.33 2.70
CA VAL A 92 -9.49 -12.72 1.48
C VAL A 92 -9.27 -11.21 1.48
N MET A 93 -9.61 -10.52 2.57
CA MET A 93 -9.38 -9.08 2.73
C MET A 93 -7.93 -8.71 2.47
N ARG A 94 -6.98 -9.38 3.14
CA ARG A 94 -5.55 -9.11 2.97
C ARG A 94 -5.09 -9.37 1.53
N LYS A 95 -5.61 -10.41 0.87
CA LYS A 95 -5.28 -10.71 -0.53
C LYS A 95 -5.80 -9.65 -1.49
N VAL A 96 -7.05 -9.22 -1.32
CA VAL A 96 -7.64 -8.18 -2.15
C VAL A 96 -6.90 -6.86 -1.95
N TRP A 97 -6.64 -6.47 -0.69
CA TRP A 97 -5.86 -5.28 -0.36
C TRP A 97 -4.48 -5.29 -1.03
N LEU A 98 -3.71 -6.38 -0.91
CA LEU A 98 -2.40 -6.49 -1.57
C LEU A 98 -2.49 -6.31 -3.10
N HIS A 99 -3.55 -6.84 -3.73
CA HIS A 99 -3.75 -6.67 -5.16
C HIS A 99 -4.17 -5.24 -5.53
N GLN A 100 -5.09 -4.63 -4.78
CA GLN A 100 -5.50 -3.24 -4.98
C GLN A 100 -4.31 -2.29 -4.82
N THR A 101 -3.55 -2.42 -3.74
CA THR A 101 -2.36 -1.61 -3.46
C THR A 101 -1.30 -1.80 -4.54
N ARG A 102 -1.07 -3.04 -5.00
CA ARG A 102 -0.16 -3.30 -6.12
C ARG A 102 -0.60 -2.61 -7.40
N ILE A 103 -1.89 -2.67 -7.74
CA ILE A 103 -2.45 -1.99 -8.91
C ILE A 103 -2.29 -0.48 -8.77
N GLY A 104 -2.63 0.07 -7.60
CA GLY A 104 -2.47 1.48 -7.27
C GLY A 104 -1.05 1.98 -7.49
N LEU A 105 -0.05 1.31 -6.89
CA LEU A 105 1.37 1.64 -7.11
C LEU A 105 1.79 1.48 -8.59
N SER A 106 1.25 0.49 -9.30
CA SER A 106 1.58 0.26 -10.72
C SER A 106 1.04 1.35 -11.65
N LEU A 107 0.09 2.19 -11.21
CA LEU A 107 -0.34 3.36 -11.98
C LEU A 107 0.80 4.38 -12.11
N TYR A 108 1.62 4.52 -11.05
CA TYR A 108 2.76 5.44 -10.97
C TYR A 108 4.04 4.89 -11.60
N ASP A 109 4.11 3.59 -11.92
CA ASP A 109 5.22 3.01 -12.68
C ASP A 109 5.15 3.42 -14.15
N VAL A 110 5.64 4.63 -14.44
CA VAL A 110 5.69 5.22 -15.80
C VAL A 110 6.42 4.28 -16.77
N ALA A 111 7.50 3.66 -16.30
CA ALA A 111 8.30 2.73 -17.11
C ALA A 111 7.57 1.39 -17.37
N GLY A 112 6.61 1.00 -16.54
CA GLY A 112 5.92 -0.29 -16.60
C GLY A 112 6.86 -1.48 -16.41
N GLN A 113 7.89 -1.33 -15.58
CA GLN A 113 8.92 -2.35 -15.34
C GLN A 113 8.84 -3.00 -13.95
N GLY A 114 7.82 -2.65 -13.16
CA GLY A 114 7.57 -3.18 -11.82
C GLY A 114 8.35 -2.50 -10.70
N TYR A 115 8.91 -1.32 -10.96
CA TYR A 115 9.63 -0.51 -9.98
C TYR A 115 9.16 0.94 -10.01
N LEU A 116 9.38 1.67 -8.92
CA LEU A 116 9.15 3.11 -8.83
C LEU A 116 10.50 3.83 -8.67
N ARG A 117 10.68 4.91 -9.42
CA ARG A 117 11.76 5.89 -9.19
C ARG A 117 11.33 6.87 -8.09
N GLU A 118 12.26 7.71 -7.64
CA GLU A 118 11.97 8.76 -6.64
C GLU A 118 10.74 9.59 -7.06
N SER A 119 10.75 10.15 -8.28
CA SER A 119 9.63 10.94 -8.81
C SER A 119 8.30 10.18 -8.87
N ASP A 120 8.35 8.88 -9.16
CA ASP A 120 7.14 8.06 -9.27
C ASP A 120 6.51 7.87 -7.87
N LEU A 121 7.34 7.66 -6.84
CA LEU A 121 6.89 7.54 -5.45
C LEU A 121 6.50 8.91 -4.84
N GLU A 122 7.19 9.99 -5.20
CA GLU A 122 6.82 11.36 -4.82
C GLU A 122 5.39 11.68 -5.25
N ASN A 123 5.07 11.40 -6.52
CA ASN A 123 3.71 11.60 -7.05
C ASN A 123 2.68 10.75 -6.31
N TYR A 124 2.99 9.49 -6.02
CA TYR A 124 2.12 8.61 -5.25
C TYR A 124 1.82 9.18 -3.86
N ILE A 125 2.87 9.57 -3.11
CA ILE A 125 2.69 10.08 -1.75
C ILE A 125 1.97 11.43 -1.77
N LEU A 126 2.28 12.31 -2.72
CA LEU A 126 1.61 13.61 -2.85
C LEU A 126 0.10 13.45 -3.10
N GLU A 127 -0.29 12.53 -3.98
CA GLU A 127 -1.72 12.23 -4.23
C GLU A 127 -2.38 11.46 -3.09
N LEU A 128 -1.59 10.78 -2.26
CA LEU A 128 -2.08 10.07 -1.08
C LEU A 128 -2.44 11.02 0.07
N ILE A 129 -1.70 12.13 0.26
CA ILE A 129 -1.84 13.06 1.39
C ILE A 129 -3.30 13.48 1.67
N PRO A 130 -4.14 13.88 0.69
CA PRO A 130 -5.53 14.27 0.94
C PRO A 130 -6.41 13.15 1.52
N THR A 131 -5.94 11.90 1.48
CA THR A 131 -6.62 10.74 2.07
C THR A 131 -6.13 10.40 3.48
N LEU A 132 -5.16 11.17 4.01
CA LEU A 132 -4.50 10.94 5.30
C LEU A 132 -4.91 12.07 6.28
N PRO A 133 -6.05 11.96 6.98
CA PRO A 133 -6.55 13.00 7.90
C PRO A 133 -5.53 13.38 8.98
N GLN A 134 -4.66 12.45 9.40
CA GLN A 134 -3.60 12.74 10.38
C GLN A 134 -2.54 13.74 9.87
N LEU A 135 -2.56 14.10 8.58
CA LEU A 135 -1.70 15.10 7.96
C LEU A 135 -2.39 16.42 7.65
N ASP A 136 -3.70 16.56 7.90
CA ASP A 136 -4.48 17.76 7.56
C ASP A 136 -3.97 19.03 8.26
N GLY A 137 -3.31 18.88 9.41
CA GLY A 137 -2.70 19.99 10.15
C GLY A 137 -1.41 20.54 9.53
N LEU A 138 -0.85 19.91 8.50
CA LEU A 138 0.37 20.37 7.84
C LEU A 138 0.08 21.52 6.87
N GLU A 139 0.92 22.55 6.91
CA GLU A 139 0.87 23.63 5.91
C GLU A 139 1.20 23.11 4.51
N LYS A 140 0.51 23.62 3.48
CA LYS A 140 0.76 23.21 2.08
C LYS A 140 2.20 23.51 1.61
N SER A 141 2.80 24.57 2.13
CA SER A 141 4.23 24.90 1.92
C SER A 141 5.16 23.77 2.41
N PHE A 142 4.74 23.02 3.42
CA PHE A 142 5.50 21.93 4.00
C PHE A 142 5.36 20.60 3.23
N TYR A 143 4.38 20.47 2.32
CA TYR A 143 4.11 19.20 1.63
C TYR A 143 5.32 18.70 0.84
N SER A 144 6.07 19.57 0.17
CA SER A 144 7.28 19.18 -0.55
C SER A 144 8.33 18.56 0.38
N PHE A 145 8.50 19.11 1.58
CA PHE A 145 9.42 18.57 2.59
C PHE A 145 8.92 17.25 3.17
N TYR A 146 7.61 17.15 3.45
CA TYR A 146 6.99 15.92 3.92
C TYR A 146 7.17 14.79 2.90
N VAL A 147 6.82 15.03 1.63
CA VAL A 147 6.94 14.06 0.53
C VAL A 147 8.40 13.63 0.39
N CYS A 148 9.34 14.57 0.32
CA CYS A 148 10.76 14.26 0.26
C CYS A 148 11.21 13.39 1.44
N THR A 149 10.81 13.74 2.67
CA THR A 149 11.14 12.97 3.88
C THR A 149 10.59 11.55 3.83
N ALA A 150 9.34 11.38 3.41
CA ALA A 150 8.71 10.07 3.28
C ALA A 150 9.39 9.21 2.21
N VAL A 151 9.62 9.76 1.02
CA VAL A 151 10.31 9.07 -0.09
C VAL A 151 11.73 8.65 0.30
N ARG A 152 12.48 9.54 0.97
CA ARG A 152 13.83 9.24 1.45
C ARG A 152 13.84 8.06 2.43
N LYS A 153 12.82 7.90 3.27
CA LYS A 153 12.70 6.71 4.15
C LYS A 153 12.56 5.43 3.34
N PHE A 154 11.70 5.39 2.32
CA PHE A 154 11.58 4.21 1.44
C PHE A 154 12.91 3.89 0.75
N PHE A 155 13.53 4.87 0.11
CA PHE A 155 14.78 4.66 -0.65
C PHE A 155 15.97 4.28 0.24
N PHE A 156 16.06 4.85 1.45
CA PHE A 156 17.14 4.51 2.38
C PHE A 156 17.17 3.02 2.72
N PHE A 157 16.01 2.39 2.91
CA PHE A 157 15.92 0.98 3.31
C PHE A 157 15.72 0.02 2.13
N LEU A 158 15.03 0.44 1.06
CA LEU A 158 14.67 -0.44 -0.06
C LEU A 158 15.60 -0.30 -1.28
N ASP A 159 16.48 0.71 -1.31
CA ASP A 159 17.50 0.87 -2.36
C ASP A 159 18.93 0.96 -1.78
N PRO A 160 19.42 -0.08 -1.09
CA PRO A 160 20.73 -0.06 -0.44
C PRO A 160 21.90 0.13 -1.43
N LEU A 161 21.69 -0.21 -2.70
CA LEU A 161 22.69 -0.07 -3.77
C LEU A 161 22.58 1.26 -4.53
N ARG A 162 21.66 2.16 -4.13
CA ARG A 162 21.45 3.49 -4.74
C ARG A 162 21.23 3.43 -6.25
N THR A 163 20.40 2.49 -6.68
CA THR A 163 20.02 2.30 -8.08
C THR A 163 19.02 3.36 -8.58
N GLY A 164 18.42 4.12 -7.67
CA GLY A 164 17.37 5.10 -7.97
C GLY A 164 16.02 4.45 -8.30
N LYS A 165 15.84 3.16 -7.97
CA LYS A 165 14.63 2.37 -8.26
C LYS A 165 14.33 1.39 -7.12
N ILE A 166 13.07 1.33 -6.70
CA ILE A 166 12.59 0.35 -5.72
C ILE A 166 11.51 -0.54 -6.34
N LYS A 167 11.55 -1.86 -6.13
CA LYS A 167 10.53 -2.75 -6.70
C LYS A 167 9.21 -2.57 -5.97
N ILE A 168 8.10 -2.56 -6.69
CA ILE A 168 6.76 -2.50 -6.08
C ILE A 168 6.53 -3.66 -5.11
N GLN A 169 7.09 -4.84 -5.40
CA GLN A 169 7.00 -5.99 -4.51
C GLN A 169 7.70 -5.76 -3.17
N ASP A 170 8.81 -5.04 -3.16
CA ASP A 170 9.57 -4.73 -1.93
C ASP A 170 8.81 -3.70 -1.09
N ILE A 171 8.14 -2.72 -1.74
CA ILE A 171 7.23 -1.78 -1.06
C ILE A 171 6.05 -2.51 -0.41
N LEU A 172 5.45 -3.49 -1.11
CA LEU A 172 4.32 -4.27 -0.57
C LEU A 172 4.73 -5.24 0.55
N ALA A 173 6.01 -5.56 0.65
CA ALA A 173 6.54 -6.49 1.65
C ALA A 173 7.10 -5.79 2.89
N CYS A 174 7.35 -4.48 2.82
CA CYS A 174 7.83 -3.70 3.95
C CYS A 174 6.68 -3.21 4.84
N SER A 175 6.96 -2.96 6.12
CA SER A 175 5.99 -2.38 7.05
C SER A 175 5.77 -0.89 6.83
N PHE A 176 6.67 -0.20 6.11
CA PHE A 176 6.60 1.25 5.94
C PHE A 176 5.35 1.71 5.21
N LEU A 177 4.84 0.91 4.27
CA LEU A 177 3.59 1.24 3.60
C LEU A 177 2.41 1.11 4.56
N ASP A 178 2.43 0.13 5.46
CA ASP A 178 1.41 -0.02 6.50
C ASP A 178 1.43 1.18 7.45
N ASP A 179 2.63 1.58 7.92
CA ASP A 179 2.80 2.77 8.78
C ASP A 179 2.29 4.05 8.08
N LEU A 180 2.57 4.22 6.78
CA LEU A 180 2.07 5.37 6.02
C LEU A 180 0.54 5.36 5.89
N LEU A 181 -0.05 4.18 5.65
CA LEU A 181 -1.50 4.04 5.46
C LEU A 181 -2.28 4.03 6.78
N GLU A 182 -1.64 3.76 7.92
CA GLU A 182 -2.21 3.90 9.26
C GLU A 182 -2.66 5.34 9.54
N LEU A 183 -2.03 6.33 8.90
CA LEU A 183 -2.42 7.75 8.97
C LEU A 183 -3.82 8.05 8.38
N ARG A 184 -4.48 7.04 7.79
CA ARG A 184 -5.89 7.09 7.39
C ARG A 184 -6.86 6.99 8.55
N ASP A 185 -6.42 6.40 9.67
CA ASP A 185 -7.26 6.23 10.84
C ASP A 185 -7.42 7.58 11.56
N GLU A 186 -8.64 8.12 11.59
CA GLU A 186 -8.96 9.37 12.30
C GLU A 186 -8.79 9.24 13.82
N GLU A 187 -8.95 8.03 14.35
CA GLU A 187 -8.86 7.73 15.78
C GLU A 187 -7.44 7.35 16.24
N LEU A 188 -6.45 7.51 15.36
CA LEU A 188 -5.06 7.14 15.65
C LEU A 188 -4.53 7.87 16.90
N SER A 189 -4.18 7.08 17.92
CA SER A 189 -3.75 7.62 19.22
C SER A 189 -2.45 8.42 19.10
N LYS A 190 -2.27 9.40 20.00
CA LYS A 190 -1.05 10.23 20.04
C LYS A 190 0.22 9.40 20.23
N GLU A 191 0.17 8.34 21.05
CA GLU A 191 1.28 7.41 21.26
C GLU A 191 1.66 6.67 19.97
N SER A 192 0.67 6.24 19.19
CA SER A 192 0.90 5.62 17.88
C SER A 192 1.51 6.62 16.90
N GLN A 193 1.05 7.87 16.90
CA GLN A 193 1.65 8.92 16.07
C GLN A 193 3.12 9.21 16.43
N GLU A 194 3.50 9.13 17.72
CA GLU A 194 4.88 9.36 18.16
C GLU A 194 5.85 8.26 17.68
N THR A 195 5.35 7.03 17.57
CA THR A 195 6.12 5.87 17.10
C THR A 195 6.11 5.71 15.58
N ASN A 196 5.04 6.16 14.92
CA ASN A 196 4.89 6.10 13.47
C ASN A 196 5.89 7.03 12.76
N TRP A 197 6.68 6.47 11.84
CA TRP A 197 7.72 7.21 11.14
C TRP A 197 7.16 8.22 10.12
N PHE A 198 5.95 8.03 9.62
CA PHE A 198 5.34 8.88 8.61
C PHE A 198 4.42 9.95 9.20
N SER A 199 4.26 9.99 10.52
CA SER A 199 3.41 10.97 11.19
C SER A 199 3.91 12.41 10.99
N ALA A 200 2.99 13.38 11.05
CA ALA A 200 3.32 14.80 10.99
C ALA A 200 4.35 15.22 12.06
N PRO A 201 4.23 14.82 13.35
CA PRO A 201 5.26 15.09 14.36
C PRO A 201 6.65 14.54 13.99
N SER A 202 6.71 13.34 13.40
CA SER A 202 7.98 12.73 12.98
C SER A 202 8.65 13.53 11.86
N ALA A 203 7.88 13.94 10.85
CA ALA A 203 8.37 14.76 9.75
C ALA A 203 8.82 16.16 10.22
N LEU A 204 8.02 16.82 11.07
CA LEU A 204 8.35 18.13 11.64
C LEU A 204 9.59 18.06 12.52
N ARG A 205 9.81 16.97 13.26
CA ARG A 205 11.02 16.78 14.07
C ARG A 205 12.28 16.71 13.20
N VAL A 206 12.25 15.94 12.12
CA VAL A 206 13.38 15.84 11.17
C VAL A 206 13.65 17.20 10.53
N TYR A 207 12.59 17.88 10.09
CA TYR A 207 12.72 19.20 9.48
C TYR A 207 13.23 20.26 10.46
N GLY A 208 12.75 20.27 11.71
CA GLY A 208 13.21 21.18 12.74
C GLY A 208 14.68 20.96 13.10
N GLN A 209 15.14 19.71 13.13
CA GLN A 209 16.57 19.41 13.29
C GLN A 209 17.39 19.95 12.12
N TYR A 210 16.92 19.75 10.89
CA TYR A 210 17.55 20.31 9.70
C TYR A 210 17.66 21.84 9.76
N LEU A 211 16.57 22.55 10.08
CA LEU A 211 16.55 24.02 10.18
C LEU A 211 17.48 24.56 11.27
N ASN A 212 17.68 23.82 12.36
CA ASN A 212 18.61 24.23 13.41
C ASN A 212 20.08 24.11 12.97
N LEU A 213 20.37 23.27 11.98
CA LEU A 213 21.71 23.10 11.42
C LEU A 213 21.98 24.05 10.24
N ASP A 214 20.97 24.31 9.40
CA ASP A 214 21.04 25.21 8.24
C ASP A 214 21.02 26.68 8.69
N LYS A 215 22.18 27.21 9.13
CA LYS A 215 22.29 28.53 9.75
C LYS A 215 22.20 29.67 8.75
N ASP A 216 22.60 29.43 7.51
CA ASP A 216 22.52 30.42 6.45
C ASP A 216 21.22 30.34 5.64
N HIS A 217 20.37 29.35 5.95
CA HIS A 217 19.06 29.11 5.35
C HIS A 217 19.14 28.99 3.81
N ASN A 218 20.24 28.43 3.31
CA ASN A 218 20.48 28.27 1.87
C ASN A 218 19.86 26.98 1.30
N GLY A 219 19.31 26.10 2.16
CA GLY A 219 18.72 24.83 1.73
C GLY A 219 19.69 23.63 1.72
N MET A 220 20.92 23.80 2.22
CA MET A 220 21.99 22.80 2.25
C MET A 220 22.74 22.86 3.60
N LEU A 221 23.33 21.74 4.01
CA LEU A 221 24.21 21.70 5.19
C LEU A 221 25.68 21.59 4.75
N SER A 222 26.51 22.48 5.28
CA SER A 222 27.96 22.36 5.18
C SER A 222 28.49 21.23 6.09
N LYS A 223 29.80 20.96 6.05
CA LYS A 223 30.41 19.97 6.95
C LYS A 223 30.54 20.50 8.37
N GLU A 224 30.68 21.82 8.50
CA GLU A 224 30.83 22.54 9.75
C GLU A 224 29.51 22.69 10.52
N GLU A 225 28.38 22.62 9.81
CA GLU A 225 27.02 22.56 10.34
C GLU A 225 26.61 21.13 10.71
#